data_AF-A0A3N8D187-F1
#
_entry.id   AF-A0A3N8D187-F1
#
_cell.length_a   1.000
_cell.length_b   1.000
_cell.length_c   1.000
_cell.angle_alpha   90.00
_cell.angle_beta   90.00
_cell.angle_gamma   90.00
#
_symmetry.space_group_name_H-M   'P 1'
#
loop_
_entity.id
_entity.type
_entity.pdbx_description
1 polymer ?
#
loop_
_entity_poly.entity_id
_entity_poly.type
_entity_poly.pdbx_seq_one_letter_code
_entity_poly.pdbx_strand_id
1 'polypeptide(L)'
;MTDLGEVKIFGTLEGDDRSLKLDEISILAKPEVIRDLGVFLINAAYEMDSNDAEHVHLQDSMSNFSYENHVDVIAINQDKVKLLGGSS
;
A
#
# COMPACT_ATOMS: atom_id res chain seq x y z
N MET A 1 -12.22 -3.01 20.63
CA MET A 1 -12.52 -3.66 19.34
C MET A 1 -12.21 -2.62 18.29
N THR A 2 -11.15 -2.82 17.51
CA THR A 2 -10.74 -1.84 16.50
C THR A 2 -11.77 -1.89 15.38
N ASP A 3 -12.42 -0.77 15.10
CA ASP A 3 -13.25 -0.63 13.90
C ASP A 3 -12.31 -0.70 12.70
N LEU A 4 -12.58 -1.60 11.75
CA LEU A 4 -11.73 -1.78 10.57
C LEU A 4 -11.79 -0.56 9.64
N GLY A 5 -12.82 0.28 9.75
CA GLY A 5 -13.07 1.35 8.78
C GLY A 5 -13.31 0.80 7.37
N GLU A 6 -13.18 1.66 6.35
CA GLU A 6 -13.26 1.24 4.96
C GLU A 6 -11.89 0.76 4.45
N VAL A 7 -11.58 -0.52 4.61
CA VAL A 7 -10.41 -1.12 3.93
C VAL A 7 -10.74 -1.33 2.46
N LYS A 8 -10.00 -0.64 1.58
CA LYS A 8 -10.06 -0.82 0.12
C LYS A 8 -8.67 -1.18 -0.38
N ILE A 9 -8.60 -2.22 -1.21
CA ILE A 9 -7.37 -2.60 -1.90
C ILE A 9 -7.58 -2.39 -3.39
N PHE A 10 -6.67 -1.63 -3.99
CA PHE A 10 -6.63 -1.35 -5.41
C PHE A 10 -5.41 -2.02 -6.02
N GLY A 11 -5.53 -2.49 -7.26
CA GLY A 11 -4.40 -2.86 -8.10
C GLY A 11 -4.31 -1.90 -9.29
N THR A 12 -3.12 -1.58 -9.74
CA THR A 12 -2.89 -0.92 -11.04
C THR A 12 -2.23 -1.92 -11.97
N LEU A 13 -2.63 -1.92 -13.25
CA LEU A 13 -1.97 -2.76 -14.24
C LEU A 13 -0.68 -2.07 -14.70
N GLU A 14 0.33 -2.87 -15.05
CA GLU A 14 1.58 -2.33 -15.59
C GLU A 14 1.30 -1.51 -16.87
N GLY A 15 1.73 -0.25 -16.88
CA GLY A 15 1.46 0.68 -17.99
C GLY A 15 0.05 1.26 -18.03
N ASP A 16 -0.77 1.07 -17.00
CA ASP A 16 -2.11 1.65 -16.86
C ASP A 16 -2.33 2.22 -15.45
N ASP A 17 -2.41 3.55 -15.36
CA ASP A 17 -2.58 4.28 -14.09
C ASP A 17 -4.00 4.16 -13.49
N ARG A 18 -4.92 3.45 -14.16
CA ARG A 18 -6.27 3.25 -13.64
C ARG A 18 -6.28 2.23 -12.51
N SER A 19 -6.86 2.63 -11.38
CA SER A 19 -7.10 1.74 -10.25
C SER A 19 -8.17 0.69 -10.58
N LEU A 20 -7.84 -0.58 -10.41
CA LEU A 20 -8.75 -1.72 -10.43
C LEU A 20 -9.15 -2.06 -8.99
N LYS A 21 -10.45 -2.07 -8.72
CA LYS A 21 -10.96 -2.60 -7.44
C LYS A 21 -10.81 -4.12 -7.45
N LEU A 22 -10.15 -4.66 -6.42
CA LEU A 22 -9.92 -6.10 -6.28
C LEU A 22 -10.96 -6.72 -5.33
N ASP A 23 -11.34 -7.97 -5.61
CA ASP A 23 -12.15 -8.80 -4.71
C ASP A 23 -11.25 -9.61 -3.76
N GLU A 24 -10.06 -10.01 -4.23
CA GLU A 24 -9.04 -10.74 -3.47
C GLU A 24 -7.63 -10.26 -3.86
N ILE A 25 -6.69 -10.33 -2.91
CA ILE A 25 -5.25 -10.34 -3.19
C ILE A 25 -4.63 -11.70 -2.82
N SER A 26 -3.82 -12.22 -3.72
CA SER A 26 -3.01 -13.42 -3.49
C SER A 26 -1.52 -13.02 -3.47
N ILE A 27 -0.82 -13.28 -2.37
CA ILE A 27 0.60 -12.93 -2.20
C ILE A 27 1.45 -14.20 -2.30
N LEU A 28 2.23 -14.31 -3.38
CA LEU A 28 3.19 -15.40 -3.59
C LEU A 28 4.61 -14.90 -3.26
N ALA A 29 5.11 -15.24 -2.08
CA ALA A 29 6.45 -14.84 -1.65
C ALA A 29 7.07 -15.84 -0.66
N LYS A 30 8.38 -15.71 -0.44
CA LYS A 30 9.07 -16.46 0.62
C LYS A 30 8.66 -15.96 2.01
N PRO A 31 8.72 -16.79 3.06
CA PRO A 31 8.33 -16.38 4.42
C PRO A 31 9.05 -15.14 4.95
N GLU A 32 10.32 -14.94 4.61
CA GLU A 32 11.08 -13.75 4.97
C GLU A 32 10.51 -12.48 4.33
N VAL A 33 10.15 -12.53 3.05
CA VAL A 33 9.54 -11.40 2.34
C VAL A 33 8.16 -11.06 2.92
N ILE A 34 7.38 -12.07 3.31
CA ILE A 34 6.09 -11.85 4.00
C ILE A 34 6.29 -11.14 5.34
N ARG A 35 7.36 -11.46 6.09
CA ARG A 35 7.67 -10.75 7.34
C ARG A 35 8.07 -9.31 7.07
N ASP A 36 8.91 -9.07 6.07
CA ASP A 36 9.34 -7.72 5.72
C ASP A 36 8.16 -6.85 5.24
N LEU A 37 7.21 -7.43 4.50
CA LEU A 37 5.95 -6.77 4.16
C LEU A 37 5.13 -6.41 5.41
N GLY A 38 5.07 -7.31 6.40
CA GLY A 38 4.43 -7.03 7.68
C GLY A 38 5.10 -5.87 8.44
N VAL A 39 6.43 -5.85 8.49
CA VAL A 39 7.20 -4.75 9.10
C VAL A 39 6.94 -3.42 8.37
N PHE A 40 6.91 -3.44 7.04
CA PHE A 40 6.54 -2.27 6.24
C PHE A 40 5.16 -1.73 6.64
N LEU A 41 4.13 -2.58 6.72
CA LEU A 41 2.77 -2.14 7.08
C LEU A 41 2.71 -1.53 8.49
N ILE A 42 3.45 -2.10 9.45
CA ILE A 42 3.56 -1.56 10.81
C ILE A 42 4.21 -0.17 10.78
N ASN A 43 5.33 -0.03 10.09
CA ASN A 43 6.04 1.25 10.00
C ASN A 43 5.21 2.31 9.27
N ALA A 44 4.55 1.93 8.17
CA ALA A 44 3.66 2.84 7.44
C ALA A 44 2.54 3.37 8.34
N ALA A 45 1.94 2.54 9.20
CA ALA A 45 0.95 2.99 10.16
C ALA A 45 1.53 4.04 11.14
N TYR A 46 2.76 3.86 11.61
CA TYR A 46 3.44 4.86 12.45
C TYR A 46 3.71 6.17 11.70
N GLU A 47 4.18 6.09 10.45
CA GLU A 47 4.43 7.27 9.62
C GLU A 47 3.14 8.07 9.36
N MET A 48 2.02 7.38 9.13
CA MET A 48 0.71 8.02 8.94
C MET A 48 0.19 8.70 10.21
N ASP A 49 0.33 8.04 11.36
CA ASP A 49 -0.21 8.53 12.64
C ASP A 49 0.68 9.63 13.26
N SER A 50 2.00 9.42 13.27
CA SER A 50 2.95 10.29 13.98
C SER A 50 3.55 11.38 13.09
N ASN A 51 3.75 11.10 11.79
CA ASN A 51 4.43 12.00 10.85
C ASN A 51 3.50 12.58 9.79
N ASP A 52 2.19 12.34 9.91
CA ASP A 52 1.15 12.89 9.03
C ASP A 52 1.32 12.50 7.55
N ALA A 53 1.98 11.36 7.29
CA ALA A 53 2.25 10.90 5.92
C ALA A 53 0.93 10.58 5.18
N GLU A 54 0.80 11.07 3.94
CA GLU A 54 -0.37 10.78 3.08
C GLU A 54 -0.33 9.37 2.51
N HIS A 55 0.86 8.89 2.14
CA HIS A 55 1.10 7.54 1.65
C HIS A 55 2.57 7.16 1.89
N VAL A 56 2.84 5.85 1.94
CA VAL A 56 4.18 5.29 2.14
C VAL A 56 4.38 4.15 1.15
N HIS A 57 5.50 4.16 0.44
CA HIS A 57 5.85 3.13 -0.54
C HIS A 57 6.78 2.06 0.06
N LEU A 58 6.55 0.79 -0.29
CA LEU A 58 7.41 -0.31 0.11
C LEU A 58 8.81 -0.18 -0.52
N GLN A 59 8.89 0.29 -1.77
CA GLN A 59 10.16 0.46 -2.47
C GLN A 59 11.13 1.40 -1.74
N ASP A 60 10.62 2.39 -0.99
CA ASP A 60 11.44 3.33 -0.23
C ASP A 60 12.06 2.69 1.02
N SER A 61 11.47 1.59 1.49
CA SER A 61 11.90 0.87 2.69
C SER A 61 12.87 -0.28 2.40
N MET A 62 13.09 -0.62 1.12
CA MET A 62 13.81 -1.83 0.70
C MET A 62 15.06 -1.50 -0.13
N SER A 63 16.25 -1.74 0.43
CA SER A 63 17.52 -1.40 -0.22
C SER A 63 17.82 -2.16 -1.53
N ASN A 64 17.13 -3.28 -1.78
CA ASN A 64 17.31 -4.15 -2.94
C ASN A 64 16.05 -4.23 -3.82
N PHE A 65 15.19 -3.21 -3.78
CA PHE A 65 14.01 -3.14 -4.63
C PHE A 65 14.40 -3.04 -6.12
N SER A 66 13.66 -3.73 -6.99
CA SER A 66 13.85 -3.71 -8.45
C SER A 66 12.54 -3.31 -9.09
N TYR A 67 12.50 -2.12 -9.70
CA TYR A 67 11.31 -1.60 -10.37
C TYR A 67 10.82 -2.47 -11.53
N GLU A 68 11.70 -3.28 -12.13
CA GLU A 68 11.35 -4.20 -13.22
C GLU A 68 10.81 -5.54 -12.73
N ASN A 69 11.15 -5.96 -11.51
CA ASN A 69 10.90 -7.34 -11.05
C ASN A 69 10.02 -7.42 -9.80
N HIS A 70 9.82 -6.31 -9.09
CA HIS A 70 9.07 -6.28 -7.84
C HIS A 70 7.84 -5.39 -7.96
N VAL A 71 6.75 -5.86 -7.36
CA VAL A 71 5.53 -5.08 -7.18
C VAL A 71 5.76 -4.13 -6.00
N ASP A 72 5.51 -2.84 -6.21
CA ASP A 72 5.47 -1.87 -5.10
C ASP A 72 4.13 -1.97 -4.36
N VAL A 73 4.18 -1.87 -3.04
CA VAL A 73 3.00 -1.86 -2.18
C VAL A 73 2.93 -0.49 -1.53
N ILE A 74 1.80 0.18 -1.73
CA ILE A 74 1.59 1.55 -1.26
C ILE A 74 0.54 1.50 -0.16
N ALA A 75 0.93 1.93 1.04
CA ALA A 75 0.00 2.16 2.13
C ALA A 75 -0.53 3.59 2.02
N ILE A 76 -1.85 3.77 2.05
CA ILE A 76 -2.50 5.08 1.84
C ILE A 76 -3.27 5.48 3.10
N ASN A 77 -3.04 6.71 3.57
CA ASN A 77 -3.74 7.28 4.72
C ASN A 77 -5.14 7.76 4.33
N GLN A 78 -6.18 7.03 4.78
CA GLN A 78 -7.57 7.33 4.45
C GLN A 78 -8.02 8.73 4.89
N ASP A 79 -7.45 9.26 5.97
CA ASP A 79 -7.86 10.55 6.55
C ASP A 79 -7.27 11.73 5.76
N LYS A 80 -6.28 11.47 4.91
CA LYS A 80 -5.58 12.46 4.10
C LYS A 80 -5.93 12.41 2.63
N VAL A 81 -6.22 11.22 2.10
CA VAL A 81 -6.61 11.09 0.71
C VAL A 81 -8.05 11.55 0.51
N LYS A 82 -8.20 12.69 -0.17
CA LYS A 82 -9.44 12.96 -0.90
C LYS A 82 -9.56 11.87 -1.95
N LEU A 83 -10.44 10.89 -1.73
CA LEU A 83 -10.75 9.86 -2.72
C LEU A 83 -10.85 10.52 -4.11
N LEU A 84 -10.02 10.08 -5.05
CA LEU A 84 -10.03 10.49 -6.46
C LEU A 84 -11.33 9.99 -7.13
N GLY A 85 -12.46 10.53 -6.70
CA GLY A 85 -13.80 10.11 -7.07
C GLY A 85 -14.86 11.21 -6.92
N GLY A 86 -14.44 12.46 -6.92
CA GLY A 86 -15.32 13.63 -6.92
C GLY A 86 -14.87 14.64 -7.98
N SER A 87 -14.89 14.24 -9.25
CA SER A 87 -14.89 15.20 -10.35
C SER A 87 -16.32 15.73 -10.51
N SER A 88 -16.44 17.04 -10.31
CA SER A 88 -17.50 17.93 -10.82
C SER A 88 -17.91 17.65 -12.26
#